data_AF-A0A972PHF8-F1
#
_entry.id   AF-A0A972PHF8-F1
#
_cell.length_a   1.000
_cell.length_b   1.000
_cell.length_c   1.000
_cell.angle_alpha   90.00
_cell.angle_beta   90.00
_cell.angle_gamma   90.00
#
_symmetry.space_group_name_H-M   'P 1'
#
loop_
_entity.id
_entity.type
_entity.pdbx_description
1 polymer ?
#
loop_
_entity_poly.entity_id
_entity_poly.type
_entity_poly.pdbx_seq_one_letter_code
_entity_poly.pdbx_strand_id
1 'polypeptide(L)'
;MGAWLEHERLGYNYRMDEMPAALGVSQFRRLEQFLEKREQVARLYTELLSGLEWVRPPVVRPYVRMSWFVYVVTLAGGIDRGPVMQALEARGIPCRGYFSPVHLQPYIRERFGYKGGELPVTEAVAGRTVALPFHNNLSRAEVDMVVDALAGALEEAVK
;
A
#
# COMPACT_ATOMS: atom_id res chain seq x y z
N MET A 1 8.78 40.23 22.02
CA MET A 1 7.90 39.16 22.52
C MET A 1 6.50 39.67 22.27
N GLY A 2 5.87 39.28 21.15
CA GLY A 2 4.57 39.80 20.75
C GLY A 2 3.50 39.56 21.81
N ALA A 3 2.51 40.45 21.84
CA ALA A 3 1.41 40.43 22.79
C ALA A 3 0.44 39.27 22.51
N TRP A 4 -0.45 39.00 23.48
CA TRP A 4 -1.53 38.04 23.32
C TRP A 4 -2.42 38.41 22.12
N LEU A 5 -2.60 37.48 21.18
CA LEU A 5 -3.30 37.66 19.89
C LEU A 5 -2.62 38.62 18.89
N GLU A 6 -1.34 38.92 19.08
CA GLU A 6 -0.53 39.58 18.07
C GLU A 6 -0.01 38.56 17.05
N HIS A 7 -0.31 38.79 15.77
CA HIS A 7 0.10 37.92 14.67
C HIS A 7 1.25 38.55 13.89
N GLU A 8 2.49 38.19 14.24
CA GLU A 8 3.71 38.69 13.57
C GLU A 8 3.88 38.13 12.14
N ARG A 9 3.14 37.09 11.77
CA ARG A 9 3.15 36.47 10.43
C ARG A 9 1.82 35.77 10.11
N LEU A 10 1.54 35.60 8.82
CA LEU A 10 0.44 34.76 8.36
C LEU A 10 0.74 33.29 8.72
N GLY A 11 -0.11 32.70 9.55
CA GLY A 11 -0.03 31.29 9.95
C GLY A 11 -1.35 30.56 9.69
N TYR A 12 -1.33 29.24 9.90
CA TYR A 12 -2.51 28.38 9.76
C TYR A 12 -2.94 27.81 11.13
N ASN A 13 -4.18 27.36 11.22
CA ASN A 13 -4.71 26.71 12.40
C ASN A 13 -4.79 25.17 12.21
N TYR A 14 -3.65 24.50 12.30
CA TYR A 14 -3.53 23.03 12.18
C TYR A 14 -3.14 22.36 13.51
N ARG A 15 -3.69 22.87 14.63
CA ARG A 15 -3.47 22.28 15.95
C ARG A 15 -4.19 20.93 16.05
N MET A 16 -3.56 19.97 16.71
CA MET A 16 -4.18 18.68 17.03
C MET A 16 -5.11 18.85 18.24
N ASP A 17 -6.31 18.29 18.14
CA ASP A 17 -7.24 18.24 19.27
C ASP A 17 -6.79 17.24 20.34
N GLU A 18 -7.21 17.49 21.59
CA GLU A 18 -6.87 16.64 22.74
C GLU A 18 -7.35 15.19 22.58
N MET A 19 -8.51 14.96 21.94
CA MET A 19 -9.07 13.61 21.78
C MET A 19 -8.22 12.71 20.86
N PRO A 20 -7.86 13.14 19.63
CA PRO A 20 -6.85 12.45 18.81
C PRO A 20 -5.50 12.28 19.51
N ALA A 21 -5.03 13.28 20.26
CA ALA A 21 -3.77 13.20 20.99
C ALA A 21 -3.79 12.11 22.07
N ALA A 22 -4.85 12.06 22.88
CA ALA A 22 -5.06 11.04 23.90
C ALA A 22 -5.14 9.63 23.30
N LEU A 23 -5.86 9.46 22.18
CA LEU A 23 -5.88 8.20 21.43
C LEU A 23 -4.48 7.82 20.94
N GLY A 24 -3.72 8.77 20.38
CA GLY A 24 -2.35 8.57 19.91
C GLY A 24 -1.41 8.09 21.03
N VAL A 25 -1.46 8.72 22.20
CA VAL A 25 -0.68 8.30 23.39
C VAL A 25 -1.02 6.86 23.79
N SER A 26 -2.31 6.50 23.80
CA SER A 26 -2.74 5.14 24.10
C SER A 26 -2.26 4.12 23.07
N GLN A 27 -2.32 4.45 21.77
CA GLN A 27 -1.80 3.60 20.69
C GLN A 27 -0.28 3.44 20.76
N PHE A 28 0.46 4.50 21.09
CA PHE A 28 1.92 4.48 21.19
C PHE A 28 2.44 3.50 22.24
N ARG A 29 1.71 3.33 23.35
CA ARG A 29 2.03 2.32 24.38
C ARG A 29 2.02 0.89 23.86
N ARG A 30 1.34 0.65 22.73
CA ARG A 30 1.17 -0.67 22.10
C ARG A 30 1.87 -0.77 20.74
N LEU A 31 2.69 0.23 20.39
CA LEU A 31 3.32 0.33 19.07
C LEU A 31 4.13 -0.93 18.73
N GLU A 32 4.95 -1.40 19.67
CA GLU A 32 5.78 -2.59 19.49
C GLU A 32 4.94 -3.84 19.19
N GLN A 33 3.84 -4.04 19.93
CA GLN A 33 2.90 -5.12 19.69
C GLN A 33 2.27 -5.04 18.29
N PHE A 34 1.93 -3.84 17.82
CA PHE A 34 1.35 -3.65 16.48
C PHE A 34 2.36 -3.92 15.38
N LEU A 35 3.59 -3.47 15.55
CA LEU A 35 4.67 -3.70 14.59
C LEU A 35 4.99 -5.20 14.48
N GLU A 36 5.07 -5.91 15.61
CA GLU A 36 5.31 -7.35 15.63
C GLU A 36 4.18 -8.14 14.95
N LYS A 37 2.92 -7.81 15.24
CA LYS A 37 1.77 -8.45 14.60
C LYS A 37 1.74 -8.22 13.08
N ARG A 38 2.04 -7.00 12.62
CA ARG A 38 2.11 -6.70 11.18
C ARG A 38 3.28 -7.44 10.53
N GLU A 39 4.44 -7.48 11.17
CA GLU A 39 5.60 -8.24 10.70
C GLU A 39 5.26 -9.74 10.54
N GLN A 40 4.53 -10.33 11.49
CA GLN A 40 4.08 -11.74 11.39
C GLN A 40 3.23 -11.98 10.14
N VAL A 41 2.22 -11.13 9.91
CA VAL A 41 1.35 -11.24 8.72
C VAL A 41 2.13 -10.99 7.43
N ALA A 42 3.04 -10.02 7.40
CA ALA A 42 3.85 -9.71 6.23
C ALA A 42 4.82 -10.85 5.87
N ARG A 43 5.44 -11.48 6.88
CA ARG A 43 6.27 -12.68 6.69
C ARG A 43 5.47 -13.83 6.11
N LEU A 44 4.28 -14.08 6.64
CA LEU A 44 3.41 -15.13 6.15
C LEU A 44 3.03 -14.91 4.68
N TYR A 45 2.60 -13.71 4.32
CA TYR A 45 2.36 -13.38 2.90
C TYR A 45 3.63 -13.57 2.06
N THR A 46 4.79 -13.13 2.55
CA THR A 46 6.04 -13.23 1.81
C THR A 46 6.41 -14.69 1.55
N GLU A 47 6.30 -15.55 2.56
CA GLU A 47 6.56 -16.98 2.46
C GLU A 47 5.67 -17.63 1.38
N LEU A 48 4.35 -17.42 1.48
CA LEU A 48 3.38 -18.05 0.57
C LEU A 48 3.48 -17.53 -0.86
N LEU A 49 3.72 -16.23 -1.03
CA LEU A 49 3.80 -15.60 -2.36
C LEU A 49 5.14 -15.80 -3.04
N SER A 50 6.21 -16.11 -2.30
CA SER A 50 7.55 -16.33 -2.89
C SER A 50 7.60 -17.55 -3.81
N GLY A 51 6.63 -18.47 -3.70
CA GLY A 51 6.48 -19.62 -4.60
C GLY A 51 5.81 -19.29 -5.94
N LEU A 52 5.23 -18.10 -6.12
CA LEU A 52 4.52 -17.72 -7.33
C LEU A 52 5.44 -16.96 -8.29
N GLU A 53 5.76 -17.54 -9.45
CA GLU A 53 6.67 -16.95 -10.43
C GLU A 53 6.21 -15.55 -10.92
N TRP A 54 4.90 -15.34 -10.98
CA TRP A 54 4.28 -14.13 -11.49
C TRP A 54 4.12 -13.01 -10.45
N VAL A 55 4.50 -13.24 -9.18
CA VAL A 55 4.33 -12.29 -8.09
C VAL A 55 5.66 -12.01 -7.43
N ARG A 56 5.95 -10.73 -7.20
CA ARG A 56 7.12 -10.28 -6.44
C ARG A 56 6.66 -9.66 -5.12
N PRO A 57 6.88 -10.35 -3.99
CA PRO A 57 6.69 -9.77 -2.66
C PRO A 57 7.55 -8.52 -2.41
N PRO A 58 7.16 -7.64 -1.47
CA PRO A 58 8.01 -6.54 -1.02
C PRO A 58 9.38 -7.04 -0.52
N VAL A 59 10.45 -6.36 -0.91
CA VAL A 59 11.80 -6.64 -0.42
C VAL A 59 12.13 -5.65 0.70
N VAL A 60 12.39 -6.16 1.90
CA VAL A 60 12.88 -5.37 3.04
C VAL A 60 14.39 -5.53 3.15
N ARG A 61 15.12 -4.42 3.23
CA ARG A 61 16.58 -4.44 3.42
C ARG A 61 16.91 -4.84 4.86
N PRO A 62 18.04 -5.53 5.13
CA PRO A 62 18.38 -6.03 6.47
C PRO A 62 18.43 -4.97 7.58
N TYR A 63 18.72 -3.72 7.22
CA TYR A 63 18.81 -2.58 8.14
C TYR A 63 17.50 -1.78 8.27
N VAL A 64 16.41 -2.22 7.64
CA VAL A 64 15.11 -1.53 7.66
C VAL A 64 14.15 -2.26 8.58
N ARG A 65 13.64 -1.54 9.57
CA ARG A 65 12.45 -1.95 10.33
C ARG A 65 11.21 -1.43 9.61
N MET A 66 10.49 -2.31 8.94
CA MET A 66 9.29 -1.95 8.19
C MET A 66 8.07 -1.87 9.14
N SER A 67 7.29 -0.79 9.05
CA SER A 67 6.04 -0.65 9.83
C SER A 67 4.86 -1.37 9.20
N TRP A 68 5.00 -1.77 7.93
CA TRP A 68 4.02 -2.52 7.14
C TRP A 68 2.66 -1.82 7.10
N PHE A 69 2.60 -0.55 6.74
CA PHE A 69 1.31 0.14 6.60
C PHE A 69 0.37 -0.56 5.59
N VAL A 70 0.95 -1.03 4.49
CA VAL A 70 0.30 -1.75 3.39
C VAL A 70 1.22 -2.87 2.91
N TYR A 71 0.65 -3.95 2.37
CA TYR A 71 1.39 -5.02 1.71
C TYR A 71 1.13 -4.98 0.20
N VAL A 72 2.15 -4.56 -0.56
CA VAL A 72 2.04 -4.32 -2.01
C VAL A 72 2.90 -5.29 -2.77
N VAL A 73 2.27 -6.15 -3.57
CA VAL A 73 3.00 -7.02 -4.49
C VAL A 73 3.20 -6.35 -5.83
N THR A 74 4.24 -6.75 -6.55
CA THR A 74 4.46 -6.36 -7.94
C THR A 74 4.28 -7.58 -8.84
N LEU A 75 3.31 -7.54 -9.75
CA LEU A 75 3.10 -8.61 -10.74
C LEU A 75 4.27 -8.65 -11.73
N ALA A 76 4.53 -9.79 -12.38
CA ALA A 76 5.58 -9.94 -13.39
C ALA A 76 5.34 -9.05 -14.63
N GLY A 77 6.36 -8.90 -15.47
CA GLY A 77 6.26 -8.10 -16.69
C GLY A 77 5.28 -8.73 -17.68
N GLY A 78 4.52 -7.90 -18.40
CA GLY A 78 3.50 -8.36 -19.35
C GLY A 78 2.13 -8.62 -18.73
N ILE A 79 2.01 -8.62 -17.39
CA ILE A 79 0.74 -8.79 -16.69
C ILE A 79 0.14 -7.42 -16.39
N ASP A 80 -1.05 -7.14 -16.94
CA ASP A 80 -1.85 -5.99 -16.55
C ASP A 80 -2.55 -6.28 -15.21
N ARG A 81 -2.37 -5.41 -14.23
CA ARG A 81 -3.04 -5.56 -12.93
C ARG A 81 -4.54 -5.40 -13.01
N GLY A 82 -5.08 -4.71 -14.01
CA GLY A 82 -6.51 -4.40 -14.13
C GLY A 82 -7.39 -5.65 -14.11
N PRO A 83 -7.21 -6.58 -15.07
CA PRO A 83 -7.93 -7.86 -15.08
C PRO A 83 -7.73 -8.69 -13.81
N VAL A 84 -6.50 -8.74 -13.28
CA VAL A 84 -6.19 -9.46 -12.04
C VAL A 84 -6.97 -8.89 -10.85
N MET A 85 -7.04 -7.56 -10.73
CA MET A 85 -7.82 -6.90 -9.68
C MET A 85 -9.32 -7.14 -9.82
N GLN A 86 -9.86 -7.13 -11.04
CA GLN A 86 -11.27 -7.46 -11.30
C GLN A 86 -11.58 -8.92 -10.91
N ALA A 87 -10.68 -9.83 -11.25
CA ALA A 87 -10.78 -11.25 -10.91
C ALA A 87 -10.70 -11.50 -9.40
N LEU A 88 -9.88 -10.72 -8.66
CA LEU A 88 -9.84 -10.74 -7.20
C LEU A 88 -11.13 -10.19 -6.58
N GLU A 89 -11.65 -9.08 -7.10
CA GLU A 89 -12.89 -8.47 -6.63
C GLU A 89 -14.09 -9.41 -6.84
N ALA A 90 -14.16 -10.10 -7.99
CA ALA A 90 -15.16 -11.13 -8.26
C ALA A 90 -15.10 -12.32 -7.28
N ARG A 91 -13.93 -12.57 -6.67
CA ARG A 91 -13.71 -13.58 -5.63
C ARG A 91 -13.92 -13.04 -4.21
N GLY A 92 -14.37 -11.79 -4.07
CA GLY A 92 -14.59 -11.15 -2.77
C GLY A 92 -13.31 -10.66 -2.08
N ILE A 93 -12.18 -10.57 -2.79
CA ILE A 93 -10.91 -10.10 -2.23
C ILE A 93 -10.71 -8.62 -2.55
N PRO A 94 -10.85 -7.70 -1.57
CA PRO A 94 -10.66 -6.28 -1.83
C PRO A 94 -9.19 -5.97 -2.09
N CYS A 95 -8.89 -5.39 -3.24
CA CYS A 95 -7.55 -4.97 -3.61
C CYS A 95 -7.55 -3.57 -4.21
N ARG A 96 -6.38 -2.93 -4.27
CA ARG A 96 -6.21 -1.59 -4.85
C ARG A 96 -4.92 -1.49 -5.64
N GLY A 97 -4.93 -0.70 -6.71
CA GLY A 97 -3.70 -0.26 -7.35
C GLY A 97 -2.95 0.71 -6.45
N TYR A 98 -1.63 0.53 -6.29
CA TYR A 98 -0.86 1.30 -5.30
C TYR A 98 0.52 1.69 -5.83
N PHE A 99 0.77 2.92 -6.29
CA PHE A 99 -0.15 4.04 -6.48
C PHE A 99 -0.18 4.49 -7.94
N SER A 100 -1.23 5.20 -8.33
CA SER A 100 -1.27 5.90 -9.61
C SER A 100 -0.18 6.99 -9.65
N PRO A 101 0.63 7.07 -10.73
CA PRO A 101 1.70 8.06 -10.83
C PRO A 101 1.17 9.49 -10.73
N VAL A 102 1.81 10.32 -9.91
CA VAL A 102 1.35 11.70 -9.64
C VAL A 102 1.32 12.54 -10.91
N HIS A 103 2.30 12.40 -11.80
CA HIS A 103 2.39 13.16 -13.05
C HIS A 103 1.24 12.85 -14.03
N LEU A 104 0.60 11.69 -13.89
CA LEU A 104 -0.55 11.29 -14.71
C LEU A 104 -1.91 11.63 -14.07
N GLN A 105 -1.93 12.11 -12.83
CA GLN A 105 -3.18 12.53 -12.19
C GLN A 105 -3.80 13.69 -12.98
N PRO A 106 -5.13 13.69 -13.26
CA PRO A 106 -5.75 14.64 -14.19
C PRO A 106 -5.37 16.10 -13.93
N TYR A 107 -5.46 16.53 -12.66
CA TYR A 107 -5.12 17.89 -12.24
C TYR A 107 -3.65 18.24 -12.47
N ILE A 108 -2.73 17.32 -12.14
CA ILE A 108 -1.28 17.54 -12.29
C ILE A 108 -0.93 17.58 -13.77
N ARG A 109 -1.53 16.69 -14.56
CA ARG A 109 -1.34 16.62 -16.01
C ARG A 109 -1.80 17.90 -16.70
N GLU A 110 -3.00 18.38 -16.37
CA GLU A 110 -3.56 19.61 -16.92
C GLU A 110 -2.76 20.85 -16.51
N ARG A 111 -2.37 20.94 -15.24
CA ARG A 111 -1.66 22.11 -14.69
C ARG A 111 -0.23 22.24 -15.20
N PHE A 112 0.47 21.13 -15.40
CA PHE A 112 1.91 21.13 -15.68
C PHE A 112 2.28 20.55 -17.06
N GLY A 113 1.31 20.03 -17.83
CA GLY A 113 1.52 19.57 -19.20
C GLY A 113 2.20 18.21 -19.34
N TYR A 114 2.31 17.43 -18.26
CA TYR A 114 2.91 16.08 -18.30
C TYR A 114 2.17 15.14 -19.26
N LYS A 115 2.89 14.17 -19.81
CA LYS A 115 2.34 13.15 -20.70
C LYS A 115 2.74 11.75 -20.23
N GLY A 116 1.99 10.75 -20.69
CA GLY A 116 2.38 9.35 -20.53
C GLY A 116 3.69 9.06 -21.25
N GLY A 117 4.50 8.20 -20.66
CA GLY A 117 5.83 7.81 -21.16
C GLY A 117 6.97 8.70 -20.68
N GLU A 118 6.71 9.80 -19.97
CA GLU A 118 7.77 10.67 -19.44
C GLU A 118 8.52 10.04 -18.27
N LEU A 119 7.83 9.23 -17.45
CA LEU A 119 8.44 8.47 -16.36
C LEU A 119 8.17 6.96 -16.54
N PRO A 120 8.81 6.32 -17.54
CA PRO A 120 8.43 4.97 -17.99
C PRO A 120 8.59 3.91 -16.89
N VAL A 121 9.59 4.05 -16.02
CA VAL A 121 9.78 3.12 -14.90
C VAL A 121 8.66 3.26 -13.87
N THR A 122 8.29 4.49 -13.52
CA THR A 122 7.19 4.77 -12.59
C THR A 122 5.87 4.23 -13.13
N GLU A 123 5.60 4.47 -14.41
CA GLU A 123 4.38 4.01 -15.07
C GLU A 123 4.31 2.49 -15.16
N ALA A 124 5.42 1.83 -15.53
CA ALA A 124 5.52 0.38 -15.59
C ALA A 124 5.33 -0.28 -14.21
N VAL A 125 5.96 0.26 -13.16
CA VAL A 125 5.77 -0.25 -11.79
C VAL A 125 4.33 -0.02 -11.35
N ALA A 126 3.79 1.19 -11.52
CA ALA A 126 2.43 1.51 -11.14
C ALA A 126 1.40 0.62 -11.85
N GLY A 127 1.60 0.28 -13.12
CA GLY A 127 0.72 -0.63 -13.86
C GLY A 127 0.72 -2.08 -13.33
N ARG A 128 1.66 -2.43 -12.44
CA ARG A 128 1.87 -3.81 -11.97
C ARG A 128 1.74 -3.97 -10.45
N THR A 129 1.58 -2.90 -9.70
CA THR A 129 1.47 -2.97 -8.23
C THR A 129 0.02 -3.18 -7.78
N VAL A 130 -0.15 -4.14 -6.87
CA VAL A 130 -1.44 -4.47 -6.24
C VAL A 130 -1.26 -4.50 -4.73
N ALA A 131 -2.02 -3.67 -4.01
CA ALA A 131 -2.15 -3.74 -2.57
C ALA A 131 -3.16 -4.84 -2.20
N LEU A 132 -2.70 -5.80 -1.40
CA LEU A 132 -3.50 -6.90 -0.88
C LEU A 132 -4.13 -6.52 0.47
N PRO A 133 -5.22 -7.19 0.91
CA PRO A 133 -5.76 -7.03 2.25
C PRO A 133 -4.67 -7.19 3.32
N PHE A 134 -4.53 -6.19 4.20
CA PHE A 134 -3.48 -6.20 5.20
C PHE A 134 -3.89 -5.47 6.49
N HIS A 135 -3.91 -6.19 7.61
CA HIS A 135 -4.05 -5.63 8.96
C HIS A 135 -3.45 -6.57 10.02
N ASN A 136 -3.28 -6.06 11.24
CA ASN A 136 -2.54 -6.70 12.34
C ASN A 136 -3.11 -8.05 12.83
N ASN A 137 -4.28 -8.49 12.35
CA ASN A 137 -4.99 -9.65 12.88
C ASN A 137 -5.45 -10.60 11.76
N LEU A 138 -4.84 -10.53 10.58
CA LEU A 138 -5.11 -11.52 9.53
C LEU A 138 -4.63 -12.89 10.01
N SER A 139 -5.54 -13.86 9.97
CA SER A 139 -5.27 -15.26 10.24
C SER A 139 -4.57 -15.92 9.06
N ARG A 140 -3.94 -17.07 9.34
CA ARG A 140 -3.34 -17.91 8.29
C ARG A 140 -4.33 -18.24 7.18
N ALA A 141 -5.55 -18.65 7.55
CA ALA A 141 -6.59 -19.03 6.60
C ALA A 141 -7.05 -17.85 5.73
N GLU A 142 -7.14 -16.63 6.27
CA GLU A 142 -7.47 -15.44 5.48
C GLU A 142 -6.34 -15.09 4.50
N VAL A 143 -5.08 -15.25 4.91
CA VAL A 143 -3.93 -15.04 4.02
C VAL A 143 -3.91 -16.10 2.92
N ASP A 144 -4.09 -17.38 3.25
CA ASP A 144 -4.15 -18.47 2.26
C ASP A 144 -5.28 -18.18 1.24
N MET A 145 -6.46 -17.76 1.69
CA MET A 145 -7.58 -17.37 0.80
C MET A 145 -7.19 -16.27 -0.19
N VAL A 146 -6.48 -15.23 0.27
CA VAL A 146 -6.00 -14.15 -0.61
C VAL A 146 -4.96 -14.66 -1.60
N VAL A 147 -4.02 -15.51 -1.15
CA VAL A 147 -2.96 -16.08 -1.99
C VAL A 147 -3.55 -17.00 -3.07
N ASP A 148 -4.47 -17.88 -2.70
CA ASP A 148 -5.16 -18.79 -3.63
C ASP A 148 -5.98 -18.02 -4.66
N ALA A 149 -6.71 -16.99 -4.22
CA ALA A 149 -7.47 -16.13 -5.11
C ALA A 149 -6.56 -15.37 -6.09
N LEU A 150 -5.40 -14.89 -5.63
CA LEU A 150 -4.42 -14.22 -6.47
C LEU A 150 -3.80 -15.17 -7.49
N ALA A 151 -3.44 -16.39 -7.07
CA ALA A 151 -2.92 -17.41 -7.97
C ALA A 151 -3.93 -17.75 -9.07
N GLY A 152 -5.19 -18.02 -8.71
CA GLY A 152 -6.25 -18.30 -9.69
C GLY A 152 -6.53 -17.12 -10.64
N ALA A 153 -6.52 -15.88 -10.13
CA ALA A 153 -6.67 -14.69 -10.96
C ALA A 153 -5.51 -14.50 -11.95
N LEU A 154 -4.30 -14.88 -11.56
CA LEU A 154 -3.12 -14.81 -12.43
C LEU A 154 -3.14 -15.88 -13.52
N GLU A 155 -3.58 -17.10 -13.21
CA GLU A 155 -3.74 -18.16 -14.21
C GLU A 155 -4.77 -17.79 -15.30
N GLU A 156 -5.80 -17.03 -14.96
CA GLU A 156 -6.79 -16.50 -15.91
C GLU A 156 -6.21 -15.39 -16.78
N ALA A 157 -5.36 -14.53 -16.23
CA ALA A 157 -4.78 -13.39 -16.94
C ALA A 157 -3.61 -13.76 -17.87
N VAL A 158 -2.98 -14.91 -17.66
CA VAL A 158 -1.84 -15.41 -18.47
C VAL A 158 -2.30 -16.34 -19.61
N LYS A 159 -3.54 -16.80 -19.60
CA LYS A 159 -4.17 -17.53 -20.72
C LYS A 159 -4.60 -16.58 -21.84
#